data_AF-A0A397GBH7-F1
#
_entry.id   AF-A0A397GBH7-F1
#
_cell.length_a   1.000
_cell.length_b   1.000
_cell.length_c   1.000
_cell.angle_alpha   90.00
_cell.angle_beta   90.00
_cell.angle_gamma   90.00
#
_symmetry.space_group_name_H-M   'P 1'
#
loop_
_entity.id
_entity.type
_entity.pdbx_description
1 polymer ?
#
loop_
_entity_poly.entity_id
_entity_poly.type
_entity_poly.pdbx_seq_one_letter_code
_entity_poly.pdbx_strand_id
1 'polypeptide(L)'
;MVSLSELCGTNCTDAEWYEYCKMPQVRDNETPSKWMDRIWSRLQYFRKNDLLLIESKKYLEARKLILVPTLSTYAPEIELAICFSCDQLIYTGERTANIGNYNHIGMKRHWKFSCSGNKYCGQKSNSAYNFDDMYALHRYKLWMQNTIRKIERVREIGKKIQAAKVIQQKWLELFYRPEGMCATQLA
;
A
#
# COMPACT_ATOMS: atom_id res chain seq x y z
N MET A 1 -37.86 7.75 -6.07
CA MET A 1 -36.55 8.02 -5.44
C MET A 1 -36.07 6.66 -4.96
N VAL A 2 -35.12 6.05 -5.66
CA VAL A 2 -34.54 4.75 -5.26
C VAL A 2 -33.72 5.00 -4.00
N SER A 3 -33.99 4.28 -2.92
CA SER A 3 -33.25 4.47 -1.67
C SER A 3 -31.79 4.02 -1.86
N LEU A 4 -30.85 4.65 -1.13
CA LEU A 4 -29.43 4.26 -1.18
C LEU A 4 -29.23 2.76 -0.85
N SER A 5 -30.14 2.17 -0.07
CA SER A 5 -30.20 0.74 0.23
C SER A 5 -30.38 -0.13 -1.04
N GLU A 6 -31.24 0.28 -1.97
CA GLU A 6 -31.51 -0.44 -3.23
C GLU A 6 -30.34 -0.31 -4.23
N LEU A 7 -29.66 0.85 -4.24
CA LEU A 7 -28.51 1.10 -5.12
C LEU A 7 -27.22 0.42 -4.64
N CYS A 8 -27.00 0.33 -3.34
CA CYS A 8 -25.77 -0.21 -2.75
C CYS A 8 -25.90 -1.69 -2.33
N GLY A 9 -27.08 -2.30 -2.44
CA GLY A 9 -27.29 -3.70 -2.04
C GLY A 9 -27.07 -3.93 -0.54
N THR A 10 -27.51 -2.97 0.29
CA THR A 10 -27.46 -3.07 1.77
C THR A 10 -28.79 -2.67 2.37
N ASN A 11 -29.09 -3.17 3.58
CA ASN A 11 -30.26 -2.73 4.34
C ASN A 11 -29.96 -1.52 5.26
N CYS A 12 -28.85 -0.80 5.02
CA CYS A 12 -28.49 0.34 5.84
C CYS A 12 -29.49 1.48 5.67
N THR A 13 -29.81 2.15 6.77
CA THR A 13 -30.31 3.53 6.72
C THR A 13 -29.22 4.49 6.21
N ASP A 14 -29.59 5.68 5.75
CA ASP A 14 -28.61 6.69 5.29
C ASP A 14 -27.59 7.06 6.39
N ALA A 15 -28.02 7.09 7.66
CA ALA A 15 -27.15 7.33 8.79
C ALA A 15 -26.15 6.18 9.01
N GLU A 16 -26.61 4.93 8.97
CA GLU A 16 -25.76 3.75 9.08
C GLU A 16 -24.77 3.66 7.91
N TRP A 17 -25.21 4.02 6.70
CA TRP A 17 -24.35 4.08 5.54
C TRP A 17 -23.20 5.08 5.73
N TYR A 18 -23.52 6.27 6.22
CA TYR A 18 -22.53 7.31 6.50
C TYR A 18 -21.51 6.87 7.58
N GLU A 19 -21.99 6.18 8.62
CA GLU A 19 -21.11 5.59 9.62
C GLU A 19 -20.20 4.52 9.03
N TYR A 20 -20.76 3.60 8.23
CA TYR A 20 -20.01 2.54 7.58
C TYR A 20 -18.88 3.09 6.70
N CYS A 21 -19.16 4.12 5.90
CA CYS A 21 -18.15 4.79 5.06
C CYS A 21 -16.97 5.39 5.86
N LYS A 22 -17.19 5.71 7.15
CA LYS A 22 -16.15 6.24 8.04
C LYS A 22 -15.40 5.18 8.82
N MET A 23 -15.95 3.98 9.01
CA MET A 23 -15.29 2.92 9.79
C MET A 23 -13.91 2.51 9.23
N PRO A 24 -13.74 2.34 7.91
CA PRO A 24 -12.43 2.07 7.31
C PRO A 24 -11.35 3.10 7.64
N GLN A 25 -11.71 4.34 7.98
CA GLN A 25 -10.77 5.45 8.07
C GLN A 25 -9.92 5.38 9.34
N VAL A 26 -8.62 5.17 9.15
CA VAL A 26 -7.60 5.22 10.19
C VAL A 26 -7.17 6.68 10.40
N ARG A 27 -7.12 7.12 11.66
CA ARG A 27 -6.68 8.47 12.03
C ARG A 27 -5.16 8.57 11.98
N ASP A 28 -4.62 9.78 11.79
CA ASP A 28 -3.17 9.96 11.55
C ASP A 28 -2.24 9.41 12.63
N ASN A 29 -2.67 9.43 13.89
CA ASN A 29 -1.88 8.94 15.04
C ASN A 29 -2.43 7.63 15.62
N GLU A 30 -3.27 6.93 14.87
CA GLU A 30 -3.92 5.70 15.32
C GLU A 30 -3.17 4.47 14.80
N THR A 31 -2.78 3.58 15.71
CA THR A 31 -2.20 2.29 15.33
C THR A 31 -3.28 1.36 14.80
N PRO A 32 -2.95 0.35 13.96
CA PRO A 32 -3.94 -0.58 13.42
C PRO A 32 -4.79 -1.26 14.50
N SER A 33 -4.19 -1.65 15.64
CA SER A 33 -4.92 -2.24 16.77
C SER A 33 -5.90 -1.24 17.40
N LYS A 34 -5.48 0.01 17.64
CA LYS A 34 -6.36 1.05 18.19
C LYS A 34 -7.51 1.38 17.24
N TRP A 35 -7.26 1.38 15.94
CA TRP A 35 -8.29 1.53 14.92
C TRP A 35 -9.32 0.40 15.01
N MET A 36 -8.85 -0.85 15.03
CA MET A 36 -9.72 -2.03 15.16
C MET A 36 -10.57 -1.93 16.44
N ASP A 37 -9.96 -1.65 17.60
CA ASP A 37 -10.66 -1.50 18.87
C ASP A 37 -11.76 -0.43 18.80
N ARG A 38 -11.45 0.74 18.22
CA ARG A 38 -12.39 1.85 18.08
C ARG A 38 -13.62 1.47 17.26
N ILE A 39 -13.44 0.72 16.18
CA ILE A 39 -14.55 0.37 15.29
C ILE A 39 -15.22 -0.96 15.67
N TRP A 40 -14.61 -1.75 16.57
CA TRP A 40 -14.96 -3.14 16.81
C TRP A 40 -16.43 -3.33 17.17
N SER A 41 -16.90 -2.64 18.20
CA SER A 41 -18.29 -2.76 18.67
C SER A 41 -19.30 -2.41 17.58
N ARG A 42 -19.00 -1.40 16.76
CA ARG A 42 -19.89 -0.98 15.68
C ARG A 42 -19.84 -1.94 14.50
N LEU A 43 -18.66 -2.43 14.14
CA LEU A 43 -18.50 -3.46 13.12
C LEU A 43 -19.26 -4.74 13.48
N GLN A 44 -19.26 -5.14 14.76
CA GLN A 44 -20.04 -6.28 15.25
C GLN A 44 -21.56 -6.04 15.14
N TYR A 45 -22.04 -4.80 15.40
CA TYR A 45 -23.44 -4.44 15.15
C TYR A 45 -23.81 -4.62 13.67
N PHE A 46 -22.99 -4.13 12.74
CA PHE A 46 -23.27 -4.26 11.30
C PHE A 46 -23.31 -5.73 10.86
N ARG A 47 -22.40 -6.55 11.39
CA ARG A 47 -22.35 -8.00 11.11
C ARG A 47 -23.60 -8.74 11.62
N LYS A 48 -24.00 -8.48 12.87
CA LYS A 48 -25.15 -9.17 13.50
C LYS A 48 -26.49 -8.85 12.84
N ASN A 49 -26.59 -7.67 12.21
CA ASN A 49 -27.81 -7.20 11.56
C ASN A 49 -27.75 -7.34 10.02
N ASP A 50 -26.77 -8.07 9.48
CA ASP A 50 -26.53 -8.24 8.03
C ASP A 50 -26.52 -6.92 7.22
N LEU A 51 -25.97 -5.86 7.82
CA LEU A 51 -25.91 -4.51 7.22
C LEU A 51 -24.67 -4.29 6.34
N LEU A 52 -23.79 -5.29 6.23
CA LEU A 52 -22.59 -5.19 5.41
C LEU A 52 -22.90 -5.32 3.92
N LEU A 53 -22.21 -4.50 3.10
CA LEU A 53 -22.18 -4.65 1.64
C LEU A 53 -21.86 -6.08 1.23
N ILE A 54 -22.54 -6.58 0.20
CA ILE A 54 -22.29 -7.91 -0.39
C ILE A 54 -20.81 -8.10 -0.71
N GLU A 55 -20.15 -7.07 -1.24
CA GLU A 55 -18.72 -7.08 -1.58
C GLU A 55 -17.82 -7.06 -0.34
N SER A 56 -18.27 -6.47 0.77
CA SER A 56 -17.50 -6.35 2.01
C SER A 56 -17.75 -7.49 3.00
N LYS A 57 -18.59 -8.49 2.69
CA LYS A 57 -18.89 -9.59 3.64
C LYS A 57 -17.69 -10.49 3.97
N LYS A 58 -16.55 -10.33 3.29
CA LYS A 58 -15.36 -11.17 3.48
C LYS A 58 -14.36 -10.57 4.48
N TYR A 59 -14.13 -9.26 4.40
CA TYR A 59 -13.17 -8.52 5.20
C TYR A 59 -13.42 -7.00 5.07
N LEU A 60 -12.92 -6.21 6.02
CA LEU A 60 -12.95 -4.74 5.97
C LEU A 60 -11.55 -4.18 5.71
N GLU A 61 -11.37 -3.43 4.64
CA GLU A 61 -10.10 -2.77 4.32
C GLU A 61 -9.96 -1.46 5.10
N ALA A 62 -8.80 -1.25 5.70
CA ALA A 62 -8.41 0.01 6.29
C ALA A 62 -8.08 1.02 5.19
N ARG A 63 -8.50 2.26 5.38
CA ARG A 63 -8.29 3.39 4.48
C ARG A 63 -7.70 4.56 5.25
N LYS A 64 -6.92 5.39 4.58
CA LYS A 64 -6.39 6.62 5.19
C LYS A 64 -6.89 7.81 4.41
N LEU A 65 -7.52 8.76 5.09
CA LEU A 65 -7.97 9.99 4.45
C LEU A 65 -6.75 10.85 4.10
N ILE A 66 -6.64 11.25 2.84
CA ILE A 66 -5.59 12.11 2.32
C ILE A 66 -6.26 13.35 1.74
N LEU A 67 -5.75 14.53 2.11
CA LEU A 67 -6.13 15.79 1.48
C LEU A 67 -5.35 15.95 0.18
N VAL A 68 -6.05 15.95 -0.96
CA VAL A 68 -5.43 16.29 -2.25
C VAL A 68 -5.74 17.77 -2.53
N PRO A 69 -4.72 18.65 -2.58
CA PRO A 69 -4.92 20.11 -2.62
C PRO A 69 -5.82 20.63 -3.75
N THR A 70 -6.02 19.85 -4.81
CA THR A 70 -6.71 20.25 -6.05
C THR A 70 -7.99 19.45 -6.36
N LEU A 71 -8.28 18.36 -5.63
CA LEU A 71 -9.24 17.33 -6.09
C LEU A 71 -10.22 16.84 -5.03
N SER A 72 -10.21 17.42 -3.82
CA SER A 72 -10.93 17.00 -2.60
C SER A 72 -10.22 15.92 -1.76
N THR A 73 -10.92 15.37 -0.75
CA THR A 73 -10.40 14.32 0.13
C THR A 73 -10.54 12.95 -0.52
N TYR A 74 -9.45 12.19 -0.60
CA TYR A 74 -9.43 10.82 -1.11
C TYR A 74 -8.98 9.85 -0.01
N ALA A 75 -9.63 8.69 0.10
CA ALA A 75 -9.31 7.70 1.12
C ALA A 75 -8.82 6.38 0.49
N PRO A 76 -7.55 6.30 0.05
CA PRO A 76 -6.99 5.05 -0.45
C PRO A 76 -6.89 4.00 0.65
N GLU A 77 -6.89 2.75 0.23
CA GLU A 77 -6.61 1.60 1.08
C GLU A 77 -5.14 1.56 1.49
N ILE A 78 -4.86 1.18 2.74
CA ILE A 78 -3.50 1.19 3.31
C ILE A 78 -2.95 -0.21 3.58
N GLU A 79 -3.29 -1.16 2.70
CA GLU A 79 -2.78 -2.54 2.71
C GLU A 79 -3.02 -3.30 4.03
N LEU A 80 -4.07 -2.92 4.76
CA LEU A 80 -4.47 -3.53 6.03
C LEU A 80 -5.95 -3.87 5.94
N ALA A 81 -6.34 -5.01 6.51
CA ALA A 81 -7.74 -5.40 6.58
C ALA A 81 -8.06 -6.23 7.81
N ILE A 82 -9.31 -6.19 8.25
CA ILE A 82 -9.86 -7.08 9.27
C ILE A 82 -10.52 -8.26 8.55
N CYS A 83 -10.00 -9.46 8.77
CA CYS A 83 -10.62 -10.68 8.28
C CYS A 83 -11.84 -11.02 9.16
N PHE A 84 -13.04 -11.05 8.60
CA PHE A 84 -14.28 -11.30 9.38
C PHE A 84 -14.44 -12.75 9.86
N SER A 85 -13.48 -13.60 9.56
CA SER A 85 -13.57 -15.05 9.78
C SER A 85 -12.83 -15.49 11.00
N CYS A 86 -11.71 -14.83 11.27
CA CYS A 86 -10.87 -15.04 12.43
C CYS A 86 -10.73 -13.77 13.27
N ASP A 87 -11.34 -12.65 12.83
CA ASP A 87 -11.33 -11.37 13.52
C ASP A 87 -9.91 -10.81 13.74
N GLN A 88 -8.98 -11.13 12.82
CA GLN A 88 -7.60 -10.68 12.88
C GLN A 88 -7.30 -9.54 11.90
N LEU A 89 -6.35 -8.69 12.29
CA LEU A 89 -5.71 -7.71 11.41
C LEU A 89 -4.70 -8.41 10.49
N ILE A 90 -4.88 -8.25 9.19
CA ILE A 90 -4.09 -8.87 8.15
C ILE A 90 -3.48 -7.80 7.26
N TYR A 91 -2.19 -7.92 6.98
CA TYR A 91 -1.54 -7.16 5.93
C TYR A 91 -1.91 -7.74 4.57
N THR A 92 -2.51 -6.92 3.70
CA THR A 92 -3.10 -7.37 2.44
C THR A 92 -2.13 -7.25 1.26
N GLY A 93 -1.22 -6.28 1.26
CA GLY A 93 -0.28 -6.01 0.16
C GLY A 93 -0.97 -5.67 -1.17
N GLU A 94 -0.23 -5.75 -2.27
CA GLU A 94 -0.71 -5.37 -3.61
C GLU A 94 -1.97 -6.15 -4.06
N ARG A 95 -2.85 -5.46 -4.80
CA ARG A 95 -4.01 -6.06 -5.48
C ARG A 95 -3.55 -6.78 -6.75
N THR A 96 -4.04 -8.01 -6.97
CA THR A 96 -3.95 -8.64 -8.28
C THR A 96 -5.06 -8.10 -9.17
N ALA A 97 -4.71 -7.38 -10.24
CA ALA A 97 -5.65 -7.08 -11.31
C ALA A 97 -5.99 -8.38 -12.03
N ASN A 98 -7.17 -8.97 -11.77
CA ASN A 98 -7.80 -9.92 -12.68
C ASN A 98 -9.32 -9.98 -12.42
N ILE A 99 -10.04 -10.06 -13.54
CA ILE A 99 -11.48 -9.95 -13.72
C ILE A 99 -12.26 -10.87 -12.76
N GLY A 100 -13.12 -10.28 -11.94
CA GLY A 100 -14.23 -10.96 -11.27
C GLY A 100 -14.09 -11.27 -9.77
N ASN A 101 -12.90 -11.15 -9.15
CA ASN A 101 -12.77 -11.35 -7.69
C ASN A 101 -11.52 -10.64 -7.10
N TYR A 102 -11.67 -9.34 -6.85
CA TYR A 102 -10.63 -8.39 -6.39
C TYR A 102 -10.18 -8.62 -4.93
N ASN A 103 -9.61 -9.78 -4.60
CA ASN A 103 -9.01 -9.98 -3.28
C ASN A 103 -7.49 -9.79 -3.32
N HIS A 104 -6.95 -9.13 -2.31
CA HIS A 104 -5.52 -8.91 -2.15
C HIS A 104 -4.73 -10.22 -1.93
N ILE A 105 -3.45 -10.23 -2.33
CA ILE A 105 -2.56 -11.40 -2.20
C ILE A 105 -2.44 -11.86 -0.74
N GLY A 106 -2.24 -10.91 0.17
CA GLY A 106 -2.12 -11.20 1.61
C GLY A 106 -3.40 -11.81 2.19
N MET A 107 -4.58 -11.34 1.74
CA MET A 107 -5.86 -11.90 2.18
C MET A 107 -6.07 -13.32 1.67
N LYS A 108 -5.77 -13.61 0.40
CA LYS A 108 -5.84 -14.96 -0.16
C LYS A 108 -4.91 -15.93 0.57
N ARG A 109 -3.68 -15.49 0.89
CA ARG A 109 -2.71 -16.29 1.66
C ARG A 109 -3.24 -16.56 3.07
N HIS A 110 -3.73 -15.54 3.75
CA HIS A 110 -4.30 -15.67 5.08
C HIS A 110 -5.44 -16.71 5.10
N TRP A 111 -6.38 -16.64 4.16
CA TRP A 111 -7.46 -17.62 4.07
C TRP A 111 -6.98 -19.05 3.82
N LYS A 112 -5.95 -19.24 2.98
CA LYS A 112 -5.42 -20.56 2.65
C LYS A 112 -4.67 -21.24 3.80
N PHE A 113 -3.93 -20.47 4.60
CA PHE A 113 -2.93 -21.04 5.53
C PHE A 113 -3.17 -20.71 6.99
N SER A 114 -3.94 -19.66 7.32
CA SER A 114 -3.98 -19.08 8.66
C SER A 114 -5.39 -18.76 9.16
N CYS A 115 -6.41 -19.01 8.36
CA CYS A 115 -7.82 -18.87 8.74
C CYS A 115 -8.48 -20.24 8.83
N SER A 116 -9.20 -20.48 9.92
CA SER A 116 -10.15 -21.58 10.06
C SER A 116 -11.49 -20.97 10.48
N GLY A 117 -12.49 -20.94 9.60
CA GLY A 117 -13.82 -20.46 10.03
C GLY A 117 -14.76 -19.82 9.00
N ASN A 118 -14.38 -19.56 7.74
CA ASN A 118 -15.36 -19.12 6.73
C ASN A 118 -15.45 -20.04 5.50
N LYS A 119 -16.54 -19.88 4.75
CA LYS A 119 -16.79 -20.53 3.46
C LYS A 119 -15.76 -20.20 2.36
N TYR A 120 -14.94 -19.16 2.56
CA TYR A 120 -13.85 -18.72 1.68
C TYR A 120 -12.46 -19.28 2.08
N CYS A 121 -12.28 -19.79 3.30
CA CYS A 121 -11.04 -20.33 3.87
C CYS A 121 -10.82 -21.78 3.39
N GLY A 122 -11.80 -22.38 2.71
CA GLY A 122 -11.72 -23.69 2.06
C GLY A 122 -11.67 -23.67 0.53
N GLN A 123 -11.75 -22.51 -0.13
CA GLN A 123 -11.56 -22.46 -1.58
C GLN A 123 -10.07 -22.65 -1.90
N LYS A 124 -9.63 -23.91 -1.98
CA LYS A 124 -8.55 -24.30 -2.88
C LYS A 124 -9.01 -23.84 -4.26
N SER A 125 -8.54 -22.68 -4.69
CA SER A 125 -8.71 -22.28 -6.07
C SER A 125 -8.13 -23.40 -6.93
N ASN A 126 -8.98 -24.13 -7.67
CA ASN A 126 -8.57 -25.06 -8.73
C ASN A 126 -7.78 -24.38 -9.85
N SER A 127 -7.53 -23.07 -9.74
CA SER A 127 -6.58 -22.39 -10.58
C SER A 127 -5.19 -22.93 -10.24
N ALA A 128 -4.64 -23.74 -11.14
CA ALA A 128 -3.24 -24.13 -11.21
C ALA A 128 -2.32 -22.89 -11.45
N TYR A 129 -2.46 -21.86 -10.61
CA TYR A 129 -1.59 -20.71 -10.57
C TYR A 129 -0.64 -20.92 -9.40
N ASN A 130 0.59 -21.25 -9.77
CA ASN A 130 1.69 -21.47 -8.87
C ASN A 130 1.98 -20.15 -8.14
N PHE A 131 1.40 -20.01 -6.96
CA PHE A 131 1.61 -18.86 -6.08
C PHE A 131 3.11 -18.61 -5.83
N ASP A 132 3.90 -19.67 -5.89
CA ASP A 132 5.35 -19.66 -5.78
C ASP A 132 6.04 -18.95 -6.95
N ASP A 133 5.53 -19.06 -8.18
CA ASP A 133 6.10 -18.39 -9.36
C ASP A 133 5.88 -16.88 -9.33
N MET A 134 4.67 -16.44 -8.94
CA MET A 134 4.36 -15.02 -8.73
C MET A 134 5.18 -14.42 -7.58
N TYR A 135 5.39 -15.18 -6.51
CA TYR A 135 6.23 -14.77 -5.38
C TYR A 135 7.70 -14.66 -5.78
N ALA A 136 8.20 -15.61 -6.58
CA ALA A 136 9.55 -15.58 -7.14
C ALA A 136 9.75 -14.36 -8.05
N LEU A 137 8.79 -14.07 -8.94
CA LEU A 137 8.80 -12.88 -9.80
C LEU A 137 8.80 -11.57 -9.01
N HIS A 138 7.99 -11.47 -7.95
CA HIS A 138 7.96 -10.28 -7.10
C HIS A 138 9.29 -10.08 -6.35
N ARG A 139 9.87 -11.15 -5.80
CA ARG A 139 11.18 -11.09 -5.15
C ARG A 139 12.29 -10.69 -6.13
N TYR A 140 12.22 -11.19 -7.36
CA TYR A 140 13.13 -10.83 -8.44
C TYR A 140 13.00 -9.34 -8.81
N LYS A 141 11.77 -8.81 -8.92
CA LYS A 141 11.50 -7.39 -9.16
C LYS A 141 12.11 -6.50 -8.07
N LEU A 142 11.89 -6.82 -6.79
CA LEU A 142 12.46 -6.07 -5.66
C LEU A 142 13.99 -6.13 -5.64
N TRP A 143 14.55 -7.30 -5.93
CA TRP A 143 15.99 -7.49 -6.03
C TRP A 143 16.59 -6.61 -7.15
N MET A 144 15.99 -6.62 -8.34
CA MET A 144 16.41 -5.75 -9.46
C MET A 144 16.35 -4.26 -9.09
N GLN A 145 15.26 -3.81 -8.46
CA GLN A 145 15.14 -2.40 -8.02
C GLN A 145 16.22 -2.00 -7.02
N ASN A 146 16.54 -2.89 -6.07
CA ASN A 146 17.62 -2.65 -5.11
C ASN A 146 19.00 -2.63 -5.78
N THR A 147 19.23 -3.49 -6.77
CA THR A 147 20.46 -3.51 -7.56
C THR A 147 20.62 -2.21 -8.37
N ILE A 148 19.57 -1.74 -9.04
CA ILE A 148 19.57 -0.45 -9.77
C ILE A 148 19.94 0.70 -8.83
N ARG A 149 19.29 0.80 -7.66
CA ARG A 149 19.61 1.84 -6.66
C ARG A 149 21.05 1.79 -6.16
N LYS A 150 21.68 0.61 -6.10
CA LYS A 150 23.10 0.49 -5.73
C LYS A 150 24.00 1.02 -6.85
N ILE A 151 23.70 0.67 -8.09
CA ILE A 151 24.45 1.15 -9.26
C ILE A 151 24.37 2.68 -9.37
N GLU A 152 23.18 3.25 -9.21
CA GLU A 152 22.98 4.71 -9.23
C GLU A 152 23.81 5.42 -8.15
N ARG A 153 23.82 4.89 -6.92
CA ARG A 153 24.65 5.43 -5.83
C ARG A 153 26.14 5.40 -6.16
N VAL A 154 26.64 4.29 -6.70
CA VAL A 154 28.05 4.16 -7.11
C VAL A 154 28.39 5.16 -8.22
N ARG A 155 27.49 5.34 -9.19
CA ARG A 155 27.68 6.30 -10.29
C ARG A 155 27.77 7.74 -9.78
N GLU A 156 26.90 8.11 -8.84
CA GLU A 156 26.96 9.43 -8.20
C GLU A 156 28.25 9.65 -7.42
N ILE A 157 28.72 8.65 -6.68
CA ILE A 157 30.02 8.72 -6.00
C ILE A 157 31.16 8.90 -7.01
N GLY A 158 31.14 8.17 -8.13
CA GLY A 158 32.13 8.29 -9.20
C GLY A 158 32.21 9.70 -9.78
N LYS A 159 31.06 10.34 -10.05
CA LYS A 159 31.00 11.74 -10.50
C LYS A 159 31.63 12.70 -9.48
N LYS A 160 31.35 12.51 -8.18
CA LYS A 160 31.92 13.34 -7.10
C LYS A 160 33.44 13.21 -7.02
N ILE A 161 33.96 11.99 -7.13
CA ILE A 161 35.42 11.73 -7.14
C ILE A 161 36.07 12.41 -8.36
N GLN A 162 35.45 12.30 -9.54
CA GLN A 162 35.96 12.94 -10.75
C GLN A 162 36.01 14.46 -10.61
N ALA A 163 34.94 15.09 -10.09
CA ALA A 163 34.90 16.52 -9.83
C ALA A 163 35.99 16.96 -8.85
N ALA A 164 36.18 16.21 -7.75
CA ALA A 164 37.23 16.49 -6.77
C ALA A 164 38.64 16.43 -7.40
N LYS A 165 38.89 15.46 -8.28
CA LYS A 165 40.17 15.32 -8.98
C LYS A 165 40.46 16.48 -9.93
N VAL A 166 39.44 16.96 -10.67
CA VAL A 166 39.56 18.14 -11.54
C VAL A 166 39.86 19.40 -10.72
N ILE A 167 39.18 19.59 -9.58
CA ILE A 167 39.42 20.74 -8.69
C ILE A 167 40.84 20.69 -8.12
N GLN A 168 41.29 19.53 -7.63
CA GLN A 168 42.65 19.35 -7.12
C GLN A 168 43.71 19.69 -8.16
N GLN A 169 43.51 19.26 -9.41
CA GLN A 169 44.43 19.54 -10.50
C GLN A 169 44.50 21.03 -10.84
N LYS A 170 43.34 21.70 -10.97
CA LYS A 170 43.29 23.17 -11.18
C LYS A 170 43.94 23.94 -10.02
N TRP A 171 43.78 23.46 -8.78
CA TRP A 171 44.37 24.10 -7.60
C TRP A 171 45.90 23.99 -7.60
N LEU A 172 46.46 22.82 -7.96
CA LEU A 172 47.89 22.63 -8.13
C LEU A 172 48.47 23.51 -9.24
N GLU A 173 47.76 23.63 -10.37
CA GLU A 173 48.17 24.53 -11.46
C GLU A 173 48.25 25.99 -11.01
N LEU A 174 47.26 26.47 -10.23
CA LEU A 174 47.28 27.81 -9.63
C LEU A 174 48.45 28.01 -8.65
N PHE A 175 48.70 27.03 -7.78
CA PHE A 175 49.72 27.12 -6.73
C PHE A 175 51.14 27.23 -7.31
N TYR A 176 51.46 26.45 -8.35
CA TYR A 176 52.80 26.40 -8.93
C TYR A 176 53.00 27.37 -10.12
N ARG A 177 51.94 27.96 -10.68
CA ARG A 177 52.04 28.87 -11.84
C ARG A 177 50.98 29.99 -11.80
N PRO A 178 51.11 30.96 -10.87
CA PRO A 178 50.05 31.93 -10.57
C PRO A 178 49.73 32.94 -11.70
N GLU A 179 50.61 33.10 -12.69
CA GLU A 179 50.50 34.14 -13.73
C GLU A 179 49.74 33.68 -15.00
N GLY A 180 49.18 32.46 -15.03
CA GLY A 180 48.77 31.80 -16.28
C GLY A 180 47.27 31.64 -16.60
N MET A 181 46.31 31.95 -15.71
CA MET A 181 44.88 31.70 -15.98
C MET A 181 44.03 32.98 -15.94
N CYS A 182 43.33 33.24 -17.04
CA CYS A 182 42.36 34.34 -17.14
C CYS A 182 41.02 33.93 -16.47
N ALA A 183 40.35 34.88 -15.80
CA ALA A 183 39.17 34.65 -14.96
C ALA A 183 38.02 33.88 -15.64
N THR A 184 37.96 33.87 -16.97
CA THR A 184 36.99 33.13 -17.78
C THR A 184 37.10 31.61 -17.69
N GLN A 185 38.22 31.05 -17.20
CA GLN A 185 38.44 29.59 -17.10
C GLN A 185 37.99 28.98 -15.75
N LEU A 186 37.50 29.82 -14.84
CA LEU A 186 37.06 29.46 -13.49
C LEU A 186 35.52 29.31 -13.34
N ALA A 187 34.73 29.73 -14.35
CA ALA A 187 33.28 29.51 -14.43
C ALA A 187 32.96 28.18 -15.12
#